data_AF-A0A1L7NGB0-F1
#
_entry.id   AF-A0A1L7NGB0-F1
#
_cell.length_a   1.000
_cell.length_b   1.000
_cell.length_c   1.000
_cell.angle_alpha   90.00
_cell.angle_beta   90.00
_cell.angle_gamma   90.00
#
_symmetry.space_group_name_H-M   'P 1'
#
loop_
_entity.id
_entity.type
_entity.pdbx_description
1 polymer ?
#
loop_
_entity_poly.entity_id
_entity_poly.type
_entity_poly.pdbx_seq_one_letter_code
_entity_poly.pdbx_strand_id
1 'polypeptide(L)'
;MNPEAGSTGFASVNQAPAVKRLRVLTVKTHKGVTAFNRRFILPKLREAVRSTQGDIVFLQEVVGSHDRHAARYPGWPQTSQYEFLAANTWSDFDYGRNAVYPDGHHGNALLTCHWRWRSGSSNHSS
;
A
#
# COMPACT_ATOMS: atom_id res chain seq x y z
N MET A 1 -57.32 -23.18 -23.65
CA MET A 1 -56.73 -21.83 -23.50
C MET A 1 -55.94 -21.83 -22.21
N ASN A 2 -54.60 -21.86 -22.29
CA ASN A 2 -53.70 -21.69 -21.14
C ASN A 2 -53.20 -20.24 -21.15
N PRO A 3 -53.15 -19.53 -20.02
CA PRO A 3 -52.43 -18.27 -19.94
C PRO A 3 -50.94 -18.55 -19.67
N GLU A 4 -50.08 -18.25 -20.64
CA GLU A 4 -48.64 -18.10 -20.39
C GLU A 4 -48.42 -16.82 -19.57
N ALA A 5 -48.14 -16.99 -18.28
CA ALA A 5 -47.65 -15.91 -17.44
C ALA A 5 -46.17 -15.66 -17.77
N GLY A 6 -45.88 -14.47 -18.31
CA GLY A 6 -44.54 -13.99 -18.56
C GLY A 6 -43.72 -13.93 -17.26
N SER A 7 -42.75 -14.82 -17.15
CA SER A 7 -41.66 -14.74 -16.19
C SER A 7 -40.70 -13.62 -16.62
N THR A 8 -40.97 -12.39 -16.19
CA THR A 8 -39.94 -11.35 -16.17
C THR A 8 -38.96 -11.67 -15.05
N GLY A 9 -37.94 -12.47 -15.37
CA GLY A 9 -36.86 -12.80 -14.45
C GLY A 9 -36.06 -11.55 -14.11
N PHE A 10 -36.20 -11.05 -12.88
CA PHE A 10 -35.18 -10.20 -12.30
C PHE A 10 -33.92 -11.06 -12.16
N ALA A 11 -32.85 -10.67 -12.85
CA ALA A 11 -31.57 -11.36 -12.74
C ALA A 11 -31.18 -11.46 -11.26
N SER A 12 -30.92 -12.68 -10.80
CA SER A 12 -30.46 -12.95 -9.43
C SER A 12 -29.23 -12.08 -9.15
N VAL A 13 -29.20 -11.37 -8.02
CA VAL A 13 -28.08 -10.50 -7.60
C VAL A 13 -26.73 -11.26 -7.60
N ASN A 14 -26.79 -12.59 -7.55
CA ASN A 14 -25.63 -13.49 -7.63
C ASN A 14 -25.05 -13.69 -9.06
N GLN A 15 -25.67 -13.12 -10.10
CA GLN A 15 -25.18 -13.15 -11.48
C GLN A 15 -24.52 -11.83 -11.93
N ALA A 16 -24.41 -10.84 -11.04
CA ALA A 16 -23.69 -9.61 -11.37
C ALA A 16 -22.21 -9.95 -11.67
N PRO A 17 -21.62 -9.41 -12.75
CA PRO A 17 -20.23 -9.68 -13.10
C PRO A 17 -19.31 -9.27 -11.95
N ALA A 18 -18.27 -10.07 -11.71
CA ALA A 18 -17.30 -9.80 -10.65
C ALA A 18 -16.68 -8.41 -10.84
N VAL A 19 -16.93 -7.52 -9.87
CA VAL A 19 -16.40 -6.16 -9.91
C VAL A 19 -14.91 -6.19 -9.55
N LYS A 20 -14.06 -5.72 -10.46
CA LYS A 20 -12.65 -5.48 -10.16
C LYS A 20 -12.55 -4.30 -9.20
N ARG A 21 -12.01 -4.54 -8.00
CA ARG A 21 -11.81 -3.51 -6.97
C ARG A 21 -10.34 -3.13 -6.90
N LEU A 22 -10.06 -1.82 -6.86
CA LEU A 22 -8.74 -1.25 -6.65
C LEU A 22 -8.74 -0.46 -5.34
N ARG A 23 -7.82 -0.79 -4.42
CA ARG A 23 -7.64 -0.09 -3.14
C ARG A 23 -6.41 0.81 -3.21
N VAL A 24 -6.63 2.10 -3.03
CA VAL A 24 -5.57 3.12 -3.07
C VAL A 24 -5.43 3.75 -1.69
N LEU A 25 -4.20 3.84 -1.18
CA LEU A 25 -3.87 4.45 0.10
C LEU A 25 -2.85 5.57 -0.09
N THR A 26 -3.00 6.67 0.65
CA THR A 26 -1.95 7.70 0.78
C THR A 26 -1.56 7.85 2.24
N VAL A 27 -0.26 7.93 2.51
CA VAL A 27 0.31 7.97 3.86
C VAL A 27 1.39 9.02 3.92
N LYS A 28 1.29 9.91 4.91
CA LYS A 28 2.33 10.87 5.23
C LYS A 28 3.25 10.30 6.30
N THR A 29 4.50 10.00 5.93
CA THR A 29 5.41 9.27 6.82
C THR A 29 6.09 10.17 7.86
N HIS A 30 6.03 11.51 7.68
CA HIS A 30 6.67 12.49 8.56
C HIS A 30 8.15 12.16 8.84
N LYS A 31 8.87 11.69 7.82
CA LYS A 31 10.28 11.27 7.92
C LYS A 31 10.51 10.12 8.92
N GLY A 32 9.47 9.37 9.31
CA GLY A 32 9.54 8.24 10.24
C GLY A 32 9.45 8.60 11.72
N VAL A 33 9.09 9.85 12.04
CA VAL A 33 8.94 10.37 13.41
C VAL A 33 7.58 11.04 13.61
N THR A 34 7.05 11.02 14.83
CA THR A 34 5.85 11.81 15.14
C THR A 34 6.14 13.31 14.99
N ALA A 35 5.10 14.13 14.75
CA ALA A 35 5.20 15.57 14.93
C ALA A 35 5.95 15.88 16.25
N PHE A 36 6.93 16.78 16.18
CA PHE A 36 7.90 17.12 17.25
C PHE A 36 9.04 16.11 17.53
N ASN A 37 9.39 15.19 16.64
CA ASN A 37 10.54 14.26 16.76
C ASN A 37 10.52 13.34 18.01
N ARG A 38 9.35 13.16 18.65
CA ARG A 38 9.26 12.55 19.99
C ARG A 38 9.31 11.02 19.99
N ARG A 39 8.90 10.35 18.91
CA ARG A 39 8.87 8.88 18.81
C ARG A 39 9.20 8.40 17.40
N PHE A 40 10.01 7.36 17.31
CA PHE A 40 10.25 6.60 16.08
C PHE A 40 9.04 5.72 15.78
N ILE A 41 8.37 5.96 14.64
CA ILE A 41 7.08 5.30 14.32
C ILE A 41 7.17 4.32 13.16
N LEU A 42 8.30 4.25 12.47
CA LEU A 42 8.42 3.54 11.19
C LEU A 42 7.98 2.06 11.28
N PRO A 43 8.31 1.27 12.33
CA PRO A 43 7.80 -0.09 12.46
C PRO A 43 6.29 -0.18 12.65
N LYS A 44 5.70 0.72 13.46
CA LYS A 44 4.24 0.77 13.66
C LYS A 44 3.52 1.20 12.38
N LEU A 45 4.12 2.13 11.65
CA LEU A 45 3.62 2.59 10.36
C LEU A 45 3.58 1.45 9.36
N ARG A 46 4.65 0.64 9.29
CA ARG A 46 4.71 -0.55 8.44
C ARG A 46 3.55 -1.49 8.71
N GLU A 47 3.31 -1.85 9.97
CA GLU A 47 2.21 -2.77 10.32
C GLU A 47 0.83 -2.18 10.01
N ALA A 48 0.63 -0.87 10.26
CA ALA A 48 -0.61 -0.19 9.92
C ALA A 48 -0.87 -0.13 8.40
N VAL A 49 0.16 0.14 7.59
CA VAL A 49 0.03 0.17 6.14
C VAL A 49 -0.26 -1.22 5.58
N ARG A 50 0.37 -2.27 6.13
CA ARG A 50 0.14 -3.67 5.73
C ARG A 50 -1.28 -4.15 6.04
N SER A 51 -1.87 -3.73 7.16
CA SER A 51 -3.24 -4.14 7.51
C SER A 51 -4.31 -3.61 6.55
N THR A 52 -4.04 -2.51 5.84
CA THR A 52 -4.97 -1.95 4.83
C THR A 52 -5.07 -2.80 3.56
N GLN A 53 -4.05 -3.62 3.28
CA GLN A 53 -3.91 -4.40 2.07
C GLN A 53 -4.10 -3.56 0.77
N GLY A 54 -3.61 -2.31 0.75
CA GLY A 54 -3.70 -1.44 -0.43
C GLY A 54 -3.03 -2.04 -1.67
N ASP A 55 -3.69 -1.95 -2.83
CA ASP A 55 -3.13 -2.38 -4.12
C ASP A 55 -2.11 -1.34 -4.65
N ILE A 56 -2.36 -0.05 -4.36
CA ILE A 56 -1.46 1.07 -4.65
C ILE A 56 -1.30 1.91 -3.38
N VAL A 57 -0.06 2.21 -2.98
CA VAL A 57 0.25 3.03 -1.80
C VAL A 57 1.16 4.19 -2.16
N PHE A 58 0.71 5.41 -1.89
CA PHE A 58 1.50 6.63 -1.99
C PHE A 58 2.07 6.98 -0.61
N LEU A 59 3.39 7.14 -0.53
CA LEU A 59 4.11 7.55 0.66
C LEU A 59 4.67 8.95 0.46
N GLN A 60 4.45 9.85 1.42
CA GLN A 60 4.95 11.23 1.39
C GLN A 60 5.98 11.48 2.49
N GLU A 61 6.87 12.44 2.27
CA GLU A 61 7.95 12.84 3.18
C GLU A 61 8.89 11.69 3.58
N VAL A 62 9.11 10.75 2.65
CA VAL A 62 9.99 9.58 2.82
C VAL A 62 11.44 10.02 2.77
N VAL A 63 12.22 9.65 3.79
CA VAL A 63 13.68 9.88 3.82
C VAL A 63 14.36 8.83 2.95
N GLY A 64 15.15 9.28 1.97
CA GLY A 64 15.84 8.37 1.05
C GLY A 64 17.26 8.05 1.52
N SER A 65 18.17 9.02 1.48
CA SER A 65 19.53 8.92 2.06
C SER A 65 19.68 10.00 3.13
N HIS A 66 20.02 9.63 4.38
CA HIS A 66 20.46 10.56 5.46
C HIS A 66 21.13 9.77 6.60
N ASP A 67 22.45 9.90 6.69
CA ASP A 67 23.33 9.20 7.65
C ASP A 67 23.24 9.75 9.10
N ARG A 68 22.71 10.95 9.32
CA ARG A 68 22.68 11.58 10.66
C ARG A 68 21.51 11.15 11.55
N HIS A 69 20.38 10.71 10.99
CA HIS A 69 19.23 10.26 11.78
C HIS A 69 19.34 8.79 12.21
N ALA A 70 20.01 7.95 11.40
CA ALA A 70 20.29 6.55 11.72
C ALA A 70 21.10 6.40 13.02
N ALA A 71 22.02 7.33 13.30
CA ALA A 71 22.81 7.35 14.52
C ALA A 71 22.03 7.72 15.79
N ARG A 72 20.82 8.30 15.66
CA ARG A 72 20.07 8.85 16.80
C ARG A 72 18.99 7.91 17.35
N TYR A 73 18.56 6.92 16.57
CA TYR A 73 17.47 6.01 16.95
C TYR A 73 17.89 4.55 16.82
N PRO A 74 17.93 3.79 17.94
CA PRO A 74 18.06 2.34 17.89
C PRO A 74 16.93 1.72 17.03
N GLY A 75 17.28 0.89 16.05
CA GLY A 75 16.31 0.23 15.17
C GLY A 75 15.96 0.98 13.88
N TRP A 76 16.74 2.00 13.50
CA TRP A 76 16.65 2.59 12.17
C TRP A 76 17.01 1.55 11.09
N PRO A 77 16.21 1.41 10.01
CA PRO A 77 16.49 0.43 8.97
C PRO A 77 17.79 0.73 8.22
N GLN A 78 18.51 -0.32 7.83
CA GLN A 78 19.69 -0.23 6.98
C GLN A 78 19.34 0.02 5.50
N THR A 79 18.09 -0.26 5.13
CA THR A 79 17.52 0.03 3.80
C THR A 79 16.81 1.39 3.81
N SER A 80 16.46 1.90 2.63
CA SER A 80 15.66 3.13 2.54
C SER A 80 14.30 2.96 3.24
N GLN A 81 13.69 4.07 3.67
CA GLN A 81 12.41 4.01 4.39
C GLN A 81 11.29 3.37 3.55
N TYR A 82 11.26 3.62 2.23
CA TYR A 82 10.25 3.03 1.35
C TYR A 82 10.47 1.53 1.16
N GLU A 83 11.71 1.05 1.00
CA GLU A 83 12.02 -0.39 0.96
C GLU A 83 11.61 -1.09 2.26
N PHE A 84 11.89 -0.44 3.39
CA PHE A 84 11.49 -0.96 4.71
C PHE A 84 9.96 -1.08 4.84
N LEU A 85 9.22 -0.07 4.37
CA LEU A 85 7.75 -0.08 4.38
C LEU A 85 7.18 -1.10 3.36
N ALA A 86 7.84 -1.28 2.22
CA ALA A 86 7.42 -2.19 1.16
C ALA A 86 7.61 -3.67 1.50
N ALA A 87 8.62 -3.97 2.34
CA ALA A 87 9.14 -5.31 2.57
C ALA A 87 8.06 -6.40 2.69
N ASN A 88 8.15 -7.38 1.78
CA ASN A 88 7.31 -8.59 1.66
C ASN A 88 5.84 -8.36 1.30
N THR A 89 5.41 -7.14 0.98
CA THR A 89 4.00 -6.83 0.65
C THR A 89 3.84 -6.16 -0.72
N TRP A 90 4.74 -5.28 -1.11
CA TRP A 90 4.76 -4.66 -2.45
C TRP A 90 6.05 -5.04 -3.16
N SER A 91 5.92 -5.55 -4.39
CA SER A 91 7.05 -6.04 -5.21
C SER A 91 7.70 -4.95 -6.04
N ASP A 92 6.94 -3.91 -6.37
CA ASP A 92 7.36 -2.83 -7.24
C ASP A 92 7.25 -1.50 -6.49
N PHE A 93 8.26 -0.67 -6.62
CA PHE A 93 8.31 0.64 -5.97
C PHE A 93 9.07 1.65 -6.83
N ASP A 94 8.63 2.90 -6.75
CA ASP A 94 9.30 4.04 -7.39
C ASP A 94 9.46 5.18 -6.37
N TYR A 95 10.55 5.93 -6.45
CA TYR A 95 10.90 6.98 -5.50
C TYR A 95 11.30 8.28 -6.21
N GLY A 96 10.50 9.32 -6.01
CA GLY A 96 10.75 10.67 -6.51
C GLY A 96 11.29 11.58 -5.41
N ARG A 97 12.45 12.19 -5.66
CA ARG A 97 13.03 13.21 -4.77
C ARG A 97 12.30 14.54 -4.94
N ASN A 98 11.79 15.10 -3.84
CA ASN A 98 11.11 16.39 -3.84
C ASN A 98 11.94 17.50 -3.18
N ALA A 99 12.88 17.14 -2.30
CA ALA A 99 13.78 18.09 -1.66
C ALA A 99 15.15 17.45 -1.43
N VAL A 100 16.19 18.15 -1.89
CA VAL A 100 17.59 17.74 -1.80
C VAL A 100 18.36 18.81 -1.03
N TYR A 101 19.19 18.38 -0.09
CA TYR A 101 20.05 19.24 0.72
C TYR A 101 21.40 18.51 0.94
N PRO A 102 22.46 19.21 1.37
CA PRO A 102 23.82 18.63 1.42
C PRO A 102 23.92 17.32 2.20
N ASP A 103 23.10 17.19 3.26
CA ASP A 103 23.13 16.04 4.16
C ASP A 103 22.13 14.92 3.75
N GLY A 104 21.40 15.09 2.63
CA GLY A 104 20.59 14.06 1.97
C GLY A 104 19.26 14.55 1.36
N HIS A 105 18.26 13.68 1.22
CA HIS A 105 16.98 14.05 0.59
C HIS A 105 15.71 13.43 1.22
N HIS A 106 14.57 14.09 0.96
CA HIS A 106 13.24 13.52 1.17
C HIS A 106 12.39 13.60 -0.11
N GLY A 107 11.36 12.77 -0.18
CA GLY A 107 10.59 12.60 -1.39
C GLY A 107 9.28 11.84 -1.18
N ASN A 108 8.67 11.47 -2.30
CA ASN A 108 7.52 10.62 -2.34
C ASN A 108 7.92 9.24 -2.86
N ALA A 109 7.28 8.19 -2.35
CA ALA A 109 7.41 6.85 -2.88
C ALA A 109 6.04 6.31 -3.31
N LEU A 110 6.03 5.53 -4.38
CA LEU A 110 4.88 4.77 -4.85
C LEU A 110 5.20 3.29 -4.62
N LEU A 111 4.31 2.56 -3.96
CA LEU A 111 4.39 1.12 -3.79
C LEU A 111 3.23 0.46 -4.54
N THR A 112 3.53 -0.56 -5.33
CA THR A 112 2.53 -1.33 -6.08
C THR A 112 2.79 -2.82 -5.94
N CYS A 113 1.71 -3.61 -5.80
CA CYS A 113 1.83 -5.05 -5.85
C CYS A 113 1.70 -5.51 -7.30
N HIS A 114 2.60 -6.41 -7.73
CA HIS A 114 2.42 -7.09 -9.00
C HIS A 114 1.14 -7.93 -8.91
N TRP A 115 0.14 -7.64 -9.73
CA TRP A 115 -1.23 -8.19 -9.66
C TRP A 115 -1.33 -9.73 -9.85
N ARG A 116 -0.21 -10.44 -9.95
CA ARG A 116 -0.11 -11.84 -10.40
C ARG A 116 -0.60 -12.91 -9.41
N TRP A 117 -1.28 -12.60 -8.32
CA TRP A 117 -1.73 -13.63 -7.37
C TRP A 117 -3.16 -13.49 -6.83
N ARG A 118 -3.99 -12.58 -7.36
CA ARG A 118 -5.37 -12.40 -6.86
C ARG A 118 -6.47 -12.98 -7.75
N SER A 119 -6.12 -13.78 -8.77
CA SER A 119 -7.09 -14.60 -9.49
C SER A 119 -7.57 -15.72 -8.58
N GLY A 120 -8.84 -15.66 -8.18
CA GLY A 120 -9.43 -16.53 -7.17
C GLY A 120 -9.38 -18.02 -7.50
N SER A 121 -9.10 -18.83 -6.49
CA SER A 121 -9.53 -20.22 -6.45
C SER A 121 -11.06 -20.25 -6.33
N SER A 122 -11.76 -20.23 -7.46
CA SER A 122 -13.11 -20.77 -7.51
C SER A 122 -12.99 -22.28 -7.63
N ASN A 123 -13.07 -22.98 -6.50
CA ASN A 123 -13.26 -24.44 -6.49
C ASN A 123 -14.57 -24.76 -7.22
N HIS A 124 -14.47 -25.36 -8.40
CA HIS A 124 -15.52 -26.22 -8.94
C HIS A 124 -15.20 -27.63 -8.47
N SER A 125 -15.98 -28.14 -7.51
CA SER A 125 -16.03 -29.56 -7.21
C SER A 125 -17.16 -30.16 -8.02
N SER A 126 -16.80 -31.12 -8.88
CA SER A 126 -17.70 -31.96 -9.69
C SER A 126 -18.62 -32.84 -8.86
#